data_AF-A0A2V9S559-F1
#
_entry.id   AF-A0A2V9S559-F1
#
_cell.length_a   1.000
_cell.length_b   1.000
_cell.length_c   1.000
_cell.angle_alpha   90.00
_cell.angle_beta   90.00
_cell.angle_gamma   90.00
#
_symmetry.space_group_name_H-M   'P 1'
#
loop_
_entity.id
_entity.type
_entity.pdbx_description
1 polymer ?
#
loop_
_entity_poly.entity_id
_entity_poly.type
_entity_poly.pdbx_seq_one_letter_code
_entity_poly.pdbx_strand_id
1 'polypeptide(L)' 'MADAMADTPSNVNDELYRELRRHFSEEQLIELTATAALENFRARYNRVFDVGSDGLYRKGLRFKQR' A
#
# COMPACT_ATOMS: atom_id res chain seq x y z
N MET A 1 -8.87 3.56 -1.10
CA MET A 1 -8.11 3.93 0.13
C MET A 1 -6.63 4.15 -0.16
N ALA A 2 -5.91 3.16 -0.69
CA ALA A 2 -4.48 3.28 -1.00
C ALA A 2 -4.15 4.49 -1.90
N ASP A 3 -4.90 4.69 -2.99
CA ASP A 3 -4.68 5.82 -3.91
C ASP A 3 -4.90 7.19 -3.22
N ALA A 4 -6.01 7.35 -2.49
CA ALA A 4 -6.30 8.58 -1.73
C ALA A 4 -5.26 8.88 -0.64
N MET A 5 -4.61 7.83 -0.11
CA MET A 5 -3.50 7.94 0.84
C MET A 5 -2.16 8.24 0.16
N ALA A 6 -2.03 7.99 -1.15
CA ALA A 6 -0.83 8.26 -1.94
C ALA A 6 -0.79 9.70 -2.47
N ASP A 7 -1.94 10.37 -2.54
CA ASP A 7 -2.03 11.79 -2.86
C ASP A 7 -1.27 12.66 -1.86
N THR A 8 -0.80 13.81 -2.33
CA THR A 8 -0.11 14.81 -1.50
C THR A 8 -0.73 16.19 -1.77
N PRO A 9 -1.52 16.75 -0.83
CA PRO A 9 -1.90 16.18 0.47
C PRO A 9 -2.86 14.99 0.32
N SER A 10 -2.76 14.01 1.20
CA SER A 10 -3.70 12.86 1.23
C SER A 10 -5.08 13.34 1.64
N ASN A 11 -6.11 13.01 0.87
CA ASN A 11 -7.49 13.35 1.20
C ASN A 11 -8.40 12.14 1.06
N VAL A 12 -8.82 11.57 2.19
CA VAL A 12 -9.85 10.54 2.24
C VAL A 12 -11.17 11.24 2.57
N ASN A 13 -12.04 11.38 1.58
CA ASN A 13 -13.33 12.03 1.79
C ASN A 13 -14.30 11.14 2.62
N ASP A 14 -15.30 11.78 3.25
CA ASP A 14 -16.27 11.10 4.12
C ASP A 14 -17.16 10.08 3.39
N GLU A 15 -17.36 10.24 2.08
CA GLU A 15 -18.11 9.29 1.27
C GLU A 15 -17.35 7.96 1.15
N LEU A 16 -16.08 8.01 0.78
CA LEU A 16 -15.20 6.85 0.70
C LEU A 16 -15.03 6.19 2.07
N TYR A 17 -14.88 6.98 3.14
CA TYR A 17 -14.79 6.41 4.49
C TYR A 17 -16.06 5.65 4.88
N ARG A 18 -17.25 6.22 4.60
CA ARG A 18 -18.54 5.56 4.86
C ARG A 18 -18.71 4.29 4.04
N GLU A 19 -18.33 4.30 2.77
CA GLU A 19 -18.38 3.11 1.92
C GLU A 19 -17.48 1.99 2.48
N LEU A 20 -16.24 2.32 2.86
CA LEU A 20 -15.30 1.35 3.41
C LEU A 20 -15.79 0.74 4.73
N ARG A 21 -16.42 1.54 5.62
CA ARG A 21 -17.06 1.05 6.85
C ARG A 21 -18.22 0.06 6.61
N ARG A 22 -18.74 -0.08 5.39
CA ARG A 22 -19.73 -1.13 5.04
C ARG A 22 -19.08 -2.49 4.81
N HIS A 23 -17.77 -2.52 4.56
CA HIS A 23 -17.04 -3.74 4.18
C HIS A 23 -15.99 -4.15 5.22
N PHE A 24 -15.50 -3.21 6.00
CA PHE A 24 -14.41 -3.42 6.95
C PHE A 24 -14.79 -2.97 8.36
N SER A 25 -14.33 -3.73 9.35
CA SER A 25 -14.35 -3.27 10.75
C SER A 25 -13.40 -2.09 10.94
N GLU A 26 -13.51 -1.43 12.08
CA GLU A 26 -12.62 -0.32 12.42
C GLU A 26 -11.16 -0.78 12.53
N GLU A 27 -10.92 -1.94 13.14
CA GLU A 27 -9.60 -2.55 13.25
C GLU A 27 -9.01 -2.86 11.88
N GLN A 28 -9.81 -3.43 10.97
CA GLN A 28 -9.39 -3.70 9.59
C GLN A 28 -9.05 -2.41 8.83
N LEU A 29 -9.80 -1.33 9.06
CA LEU A 29 -9.48 -0.03 8.47
C LEU A 29 -8.19 0.55 9.03
N ILE A 30 -7.93 0.41 10.33
CA ILE A 30 -6.66 0.83 10.95
C ILE A 30 -5.49 0.08 10.30
N GLU A 31 -5.58 -1.24 10.17
CA GLU A 31 -4.54 -2.06 9.54
C GLU A 31 -4.32 -1.73 8.06
N LEU A 32 -5.41 -1.56 7.30
CA LEU A 32 -5.36 -1.19 5.89
C LEU A 32 -4.70 0.17 5.69
N THR A 33 -5.07 1.15 6.52
CA THR A 33 -4.51 2.50 6.53
C THR A 33 -3.02 2.46 6.87
N ALA A 34 -2.64 1.77 7.94
CA ALA A 34 -1.25 1.67 8.37
C ALA A 34 -0.38 1.04 7.28
N THR A 35 -0.87 -0.02 6.63
CA THR A 35 -0.17 -0.70 5.53
C THR A 35 0.00 0.23 4.33
N ALA A 36 -1.06 0.89 3.89
CA ALA A 36 -1.00 1.82 2.76
C ALA A 36 -0.04 3.00 3.02
N ALA A 37 -0.06 3.56 4.25
CA ALA A 37 0.88 4.62 4.63
C ALA A 37 2.34 4.15 4.58
N LEU A 38 2.62 2.95 5.07
CA LEU A 38 3.97 2.37 5.07
C LEU A 38 4.49 2.14 3.65
N GLU A 39 3.65 1.62 2.76
CA GLU A 39 4.02 1.43 1.35
C GLU A 39 4.26 2.77 0.64
N ASN A 40 3.47 3.81 0.93
CA ASN A 40 3.72 5.16 0.40
C ASN A 40 5.02 5.76 0.92
N PHE A 41 5.36 5.53 2.19
CA PHE A 41 6.67 5.91 2.73
C PHE A 41 7.80 5.20 1.99
N ARG A 42 7.73 3.86 1.85
CA ARG A 42 8.73 3.05 1.15
C ARG A 42 8.89 3.48 -0.31
N ALA A 43 7.79 3.74 -1.03
CA ALA A 43 7.83 4.21 -2.40
C ALA A 43 8.55 5.57 -2.54
N ARG A 44 8.30 6.51 -1.62
CA ARG A 44 9.00 7.81 -1.61
C ARG A 44 10.48 7.65 -1.25
N TYR A 45 10.78 6.87 -0.22
CA TYR A 45 12.15 6.56 0.19
C TYR A 45 12.94 5.93 -0.97
N ASN A 46 12.40 4.88 -1.57
CA ASN A 46 13.05 4.17 -2.66
C ASN A 46 13.32 5.07 -3.86
N ARG A 47 12.39 5.97 -4.21
CA ARG A 47 12.58 6.94 -5.31
C ARG A 47 13.70 7.95 -5.01
N VAL A 48 13.81 8.42 -3.76
CA VAL A 48 14.84 9.40 -3.37
C VAL A 48 16.24 8.79 -3.40
N PHE A 49 16.37 7.53 -3.00
CA PHE A 49 17.67 6.85 -2.87
C PHE A 49 17.97 5.86 -4.01
N ASP A 50 17.17 5.85 -5.07
CA ASP A 50 17.25 4.92 -6.21
C ASP A 50 17.34 3.44 -5.76
N VAL A 51 16.55 3.08 -4.74
CA VAL A 51 16.50 1.71 -4.20
C VAL A 51 15.60 0.86 -5.11
N GLY A 52 16.23 0.01 -5.92
CA GLY A 52 15.58 -0.94 -6.80
C GLY A 52 15.18 -2.26 -6.12
N SER A 53 14.60 -3.17 -6.91
CA SER A 53 14.30 -4.54 -6.47
C SER A 53 15.56 -5.41 -6.51
N ASP A 54 15.73 -6.29 -5.52
CA ASP A 54 16.78 -7.32 -5.51
C ASP A 54 16.57 -8.44 -6.55
N GLY A 55 15.47 -8.41 -7.31
CA GLY A 55 15.22 -9.36 -8.40
C GLY A 55 14.88 -10.79 -7.97
N LEU A 56 14.64 -11.03 -6.67
CA LEU A 56 14.28 -12.34 -6.11
C LEU A 56 12.90 -12.82 -6.57
N TYR A 57 11.97 -11.90 -6.80
CA TYR A 57 10.62 -12.20 -7.29
C TYR A 57 10.44 -11.59 -8.67
N ARG A 58 10.28 -12.46 -9.68
CA ARG A 58 10.13 -12.11 -11.08
C ARG A 58 8.95 -12.86 -11.65
N LYS A 59 8.14 -12.21 -12.50
CA LYS A 59 7.10 -12.92 -13.25
C LYS A 59 7.79 -14.02 -14.08
N GLY A 60 7.38 -15.28 -13.89
CA GLY A 60 7.98 -16.44 -14.56
C GLY A 60 9.08 -17.18 -13.78
N LEU A 61 9.35 -16.82 -12.52
CA LEU A 61 10.26 -17.59 -11.66
C LEU A 61 9.65 -18.99 -11.38
N ARG A 62 10.26 -20.05 -11.91
CA ARG A 62 9.94 -21.43 -11.52
C ARG A 62 10.84 -21.83 -10.37
N PHE A 63 10.30 -21.95 -9.18
CA PHE A 63 11.01 -22.58 -8.07
C PHE A 63 11.25 -24.04 -8.44
N LYS A 64 12.52 -24.46 -8.59
CA LYS A 64 12.83 -25.89 -8.68
C LYS A 64 12.49 -26.50 -7.32
N GLN A 65 11.45 -27.35 -7.28
CA GLN A 65 11.21 -28.21 -6.12
C GLN A 65 12.47 -29.06 -5.89
N ARG A 66 12.95 -29.09 -4.65
CA ARG A 66 13.95 -30.04 -4.18
C ARG A 66 13.27 -31.34 -3.78
#